data_AF-A0A7R9Y6P1-F1
#
_entry.id   AF-A0A7R9Y6P1-F1
#
_cell.length_a   1.000
_cell.length_b   1.000
_cell.length_c   1.000
_cell.angle_alpha   90.00
_cell.angle_beta   90.00
_cell.angle_gamma   90.00
#
_symmetry.space_group_name_H-M   'P 1'
#
loop_
_entity.id
_entity.type
_entity.pdbx_description
1 polymer ?
#
loop_
_entity_poly.entity_id
_entity_poly.type
_entity_poly.pdbx_seq_one_letter_code
_entity_poly.pdbx_strand_id
1 'polypeptide(L)'
;MTTDSERYSFIVEYLDPHAGLTFRYQLLFWAADSSVEMYDIKNRRSFLKKTRVPSITTKDFFLGATITVYSRQLKVVEYGDAHTERAFASARQRVF
;
A
#
# COMPACT_ATOMS: atom_id res chain seq x y z
N MET A 1 -11.39 -3.31 -24.72
CA MET A 1 -10.34 -3.97 -23.93
C MET A 1 -9.76 -2.91 -23.00
N THR A 2 -10.27 -2.84 -21.77
CA THR A 2 -9.69 -1.96 -20.75
C THR A 2 -8.33 -2.57 -20.40
N THR A 3 -7.24 -1.91 -20.77
CA THR A 3 -5.91 -2.27 -20.30
C THR A 3 -5.99 -2.30 -18.78
N ASP A 4 -5.97 -3.49 -18.19
CA ASP A 4 -5.99 -3.67 -16.74
C ASP A 4 -4.66 -3.10 -16.25
N SER A 5 -4.66 -1.81 -15.88
CA SER A 5 -3.45 -1.14 -15.41
C SER A 5 -2.95 -1.90 -14.20
N GLU A 6 -1.74 -2.45 -14.31
CA GLU A 6 -1.10 -3.27 -13.29
C GLU A 6 -1.29 -2.67 -11.90
N ARG A 7 -1.99 -3.42 -11.05
CA ARG A 7 -2.45 -2.99 -9.74
C ARG A 7 -1.97 -3.97 -8.69
N TYR A 8 -1.43 -3.41 -7.62
CA TYR A 8 -0.89 -4.16 -6.49
C TYR A 8 -1.70 -3.86 -5.24
N SER A 9 -1.91 -4.87 -4.41
CA SER A 9 -2.64 -4.76 -3.15
C SER A 9 -1.73 -5.04 -1.97
N PHE A 10 -1.78 -4.20 -0.95
CA PHE A 10 -1.02 -4.34 0.28
C PHE A 10 -1.93 -4.15 1.49
N ILE A 11 -1.57 -4.78 2.61
CA ILE A 11 -2.12 -4.43 3.92
C ILE A 11 -1.13 -3.49 4.59
N VAL A 12 -1.62 -2.34 5.02
CA VAL A 12 -0.82 -1.32 5.70
C VAL A 12 -1.36 -1.01 7.08
N GLU A 13 -0.47 -0.76 8.02
CA GLU A 13 -0.78 -0.25 9.35
C GLU A 13 -0.46 1.24 9.45
N TYR A 14 -1.37 1.98 10.08
CA TYR A 14 -1.21 3.38 10.39
C TYR A 14 -1.42 3.58 11.90
N LEU A 15 -0.37 4.00 12.60
CA LEU A 15 -0.47 4.44 13.98
C LEU A 15 -0.94 5.89 14.00
N ASP A 16 -2.18 6.12 14.44
CA ASP A 16 -2.70 7.46 14.55
C ASP A 16 -2.05 8.18 15.75
N PRO A 17 -1.35 9.31 15.53
CA PRO A 17 -0.59 9.99 16.57
C PRO A 17 -1.50 10.69 17.59
N HIS A 18 -2.77 10.94 17.26
CA HIS A 18 -3.71 11.60 18.16
C HIS A 18 -4.48 10.60 19.02
N ALA A 19 -4.89 9.47 18.43
CA ALA A 19 -5.63 8.43 19.14
C ALA A 19 -4.74 7.38 19.82
N GLY A 20 -3.47 7.25 19.42
CA GLY A 20 -2.59 6.16 19.86
C GLY A 20 -3.05 4.78 19.39
N LEU A 21 -3.94 4.74 18.37
CA LEU A 21 -4.52 3.50 17.84
C LEU A 21 -3.88 3.13 16.52
N THR A 22 -3.68 1.83 16.31
CA THR A 22 -3.24 1.30 15.01
C THR A 22 -4.44 0.87 14.18
N PHE A 23 -4.56 1.43 12.99
CA PHE A 23 -5.56 1.07 12.00
C PHE A 23 -4.94 0.25 10.88
N ARG A 24 -5.69 -0.73 10.36
CA ARG A 24 -5.31 -1.53 9.20
C ARG A 24 -6.14 -1.14 7.99
N TYR A 25 -5.45 -0.86 6.89
CA TYR A 25 -6.06 -0.53 5.61
C TYR A 25 -5.57 -1.49 4.52
N GLN A 26 -6.45 -1.79 3.58
CA GLN A 26 -6.03 -2.33 2.30
C GLN A 26 -5.65 -1.15 1.41
N LEU A 27 -4.42 -1.12 0.94
CA LEU A 27 -3.92 -0.13 0.00
C LEU A 27 -3.80 -0.77 -1.39
N LEU A 28 -4.44 -0.14 -2.37
CA LEU A 28 -4.28 -0.46 -3.78
C LEU A 28 -3.33 0.55 -4.41
N PHE A 29 -2.37 0.08 -5.19
CA PHE A 29 -1.38 0.89 -5.87
C PHE A 29 -1.40 0.59 -7.38
N TRP A 30 -1.45 1.64 -8.21
CA TRP A 30 -1.29 1.53 -9.65
C TRP A 30 0.06 2.12 -10.07
N ALA A 31 0.93 1.27 -10.60
CA ALA A 31 2.28 1.68 -10.99
C ALA A 31 2.31 2.64 -12.18
N ALA A 32 1.30 2.57 -13.06
CA ALA A 32 1.23 3.37 -14.29
C ALA A 32 1.23 4.89 -14.04
N ASP A 33 0.61 5.35 -12.95
CA ASP A 33 0.46 6.77 -12.63
C ASP A 33 0.90 7.14 -11.21
N SER A 34 1.41 6.17 -10.45
CA SER A 34 1.69 6.28 -9.01
C SER A 34 0.46 6.69 -8.21
N SER A 35 -0.72 6.14 -8.52
CA SER A 35 -1.93 6.37 -7.73
C SER A 35 -2.13 5.32 -6.65
N VAL A 36 -2.74 5.74 -5.54
CA VAL A 36 -3.10 4.87 -4.42
C VAL A 36 -4.57 5.06 -4.03
N GLU A 37 -5.19 4.00 -3.55
CA GLU A 37 -6.52 3.99 -2.93
C GLU A 37 -6.43 3.23 -1.61
N MET A 38 -7.19 3.63 -0.58
CA MET A 38 -7.20 2.94 0.70
C MET A 38 -8.63 2.60 1.15
N TYR A 39 -8.79 1.36 1.61
CA TYR A 39 -10.02 0.85 2.17
C TYR A 39 -9.83 0.42 3.63
N ASP A 40 -10.72 0.86 4.50
CA ASP A 40 -10.76 0.48 5.90
C ASP A 40 -11.37 -0.92 6.04
N ILE A 41 -10.52 -1.89 6.34
CA ILE A 41 -10.87 -3.32 6.40
C ILE A 41 -11.85 -3.56 7.55
N LYS A 42 -11.62 -2.92 8.69
CA LYS A 42 -12.41 -3.13 9.91
C LYS A 42 -13.81 -2.55 9.75
N ASN A 43 -13.91 -1.31 9.28
CA ASN A 43 -15.17 -0.60 9.18
C ASN A 43 -15.87 -0.77 7.81
N ARG A 44 -15.25 -1.51 6.89
CA ARG A 44 -15.77 -1.82 5.55
C ARG A 44 -16.19 -0.57 4.76
N ARG A 45 -15.32 0.45 4.74
CA ARG A 45 -15.58 1.71 4.03
C ARG A 45 -14.34 2.23 3.31
N SER A 46 -14.55 3.02 2.27
CA SER A 46 -13.47 3.79 1.64
C SER A 46 -12.85 4.75 2.66
N PHE A 47 -11.53 4.77 2.75
CA PHE A 47 -10.77 5.68 3.59
C PHE A 47 -10.14 6.80 2.76
N LEU A 48 -9.47 6.45 1.67
CA LEU A 48 -8.88 7.37 0.70
C LEU A 48 -9.31 6.95 -0.70
N LYS A 49 -9.96 7.85 -1.44
CA LYS A 49 -10.27 7.61 -2.86
C LYS A 49 -8.99 7.55 -3.68
N LYS A 50 -9.04 6.89 -4.84
CA LYS A 50 -7.90 6.81 -5.78
C LYS A 50 -7.30 8.19 -6.04
N THR A 51 -6.05 8.37 -5.64
CA THR A 51 -5.35 9.66 -5.67
C THR A 51 -3.91 9.47 -6.10
N ARG A 52 -3.39 10.39 -6.92
CA ARG A 52 -2.01 10.34 -7.41
C ARG A 52 -1.02 10.79 -6.33
N VAL A 53 0.02 10.01 -6.09
CA VAL A 53 1.12 10.30 -5.16
C VAL A 53 2.46 10.05 -5.88
N PRO A 54 2.95 11.02 -6.68
CA PRO A 54 4.12 10.82 -7.55
C PRO A 54 5.43 10.47 -6.83
N SER A 55 5.51 10.76 -5.53
CA SER A 55 6.66 10.43 -4.69
C SER A 55 6.77 8.95 -4.33
N ILE A 56 5.73 8.16 -4.61
CA ILE A 56 5.71 6.72 -4.36
C ILE A 56 5.95 5.97 -5.66
N THR A 57 6.85 5.01 -5.60
CA THR A 57 7.21 4.11 -6.69
C THR A 57 7.06 2.67 -6.24
N THR A 58 7.09 1.75 -7.20
CA THR A 58 7.06 0.30 -6.92
C THR A 58 8.19 -0.12 -5.96
N LYS A 59 9.34 0.54 -5.96
CA LYS A 59 10.49 0.18 -5.09
C LYS A 59 10.24 0.48 -3.60
N ASP A 60 9.30 1.36 -3.30
CA ASP A 60 8.97 1.75 -1.92
C ASP A 60 8.08 0.72 -1.21
N PHE A 61 7.53 -0.25 -1.96
CA PHE A 61 6.68 -1.30 -1.43
C PHE A 61 7.47 -2.59 -1.19
N PHE A 62 7.73 -2.87 0.09
CA PHE A 62 8.21 -4.17 0.57
C PHE A 62 7.75 -4.37 2.02
N LEU A 63 7.71 -5.61 2.50
CA LEU A 63 7.28 -5.88 3.87
C LEU A 63 8.17 -5.15 4.88
N GLY A 64 7.54 -4.41 5.79
CA GLY A 64 8.21 -3.56 6.79
C GLY A 64 8.57 -2.16 6.30
N ALA A 65 8.43 -1.85 5.00
CA ALA A 65 8.61 -0.50 4.49
C ALA A 65 7.58 0.46 5.08
N THR A 66 7.98 1.71 5.26
CA THR A 66 7.07 2.80 5.62
C THR A 66 6.96 3.76 4.46
N ILE A 67 5.75 3.90 3.90
CA ILE A 67 5.43 4.82 2.82
C ILE A 67 4.65 6.02 3.36
N THR A 68 4.81 7.19 2.75
CA THR A 68 4.12 8.40 3.16
C THR A 68 3.00 8.76 2.19
N VAL A 69 1.75 8.78 2.65
CA VAL A 69 0.59 9.25 1.88
C VAL A 69 -0.11 10.36 2.68
N TYR A 70 -0.13 11.58 2.14
CA TYR A 70 -0.73 12.76 2.81
C TYR A 70 -0.35 12.90 4.29
N SER A 71 0.96 12.91 4.55
CA SER A 71 1.56 13.02 5.90
C SER A 71 1.29 11.83 6.83
N ARG A 72 0.62 10.76 6.36
CA ARG A 72 0.46 9.51 7.10
C ARG A 72 1.62 8.57 6.78
N GLN A 73 2.31 8.12 7.81
CA GLN A 73 3.32 7.07 7.72
C GLN A 73 2.59 5.71 7.76
N LEU A 74 2.56 5.02 6.62
CA LEU A 74 1.86 3.74 6.45
C LEU A 74 2.90 2.62 6.38
N LYS A 75 2.89 1.70 7.34
CA LYS A 75 3.79 0.56 7.35
C LYS A 75 3.18 -0.59 6.55
N VAL A 76 3.88 -1.09 5.53
CA VAL A 76 3.47 -2.28 4.78
C VAL A 76 3.69 -3.52 5.66
N VAL A 77 2.62 -4.24 5.98
CA VAL A 77 2.69 -5.41 6.88
C VAL A 77 2.45 -6.72 6.16
N GLU A 78 1.64 -6.72 5.10
CA GLU A 78 1.32 -7.94 4.33
C GLU A 78 1.07 -7.58 2.85
N TYR A 79 1.20 -8.58 1.98
CA TYR A 79 0.68 -8.49 0.61
C TYR A 79 -0.83 -8.79 0.63
N GLY A 80 -1.60 -8.01 -0.11
CA GLY A 80 -3.07 -8.10 -0.13
C GLY A 80 -3.61 -9.18 -1.09
N ASP A 81 -2.78 -9.70 -1.99
CA ASP A 81 -3.11 -10.81 -2.87
C ASP A 81 -1.86 -11.57 -3.36
N ALA A 82 -2.08 -12.77 -3.91
CA ALA A 82 -1.02 -13.64 -4.42
C ALA A 82 -0.32 -13.08 -5.67
N HIS A 83 -0.98 -12.19 -6.43
CA HIS A 83 -0.37 -11.54 -7.59
C HIS A 83 0.73 -10.57 -7.14
N THR A 84 0.41 -9.73 -6.16
CA THR A 84 1.31 -8.78 -5.53
C THR A 84 2.42 -9.51 -4.80
N GLU A 85 2.12 -10.56 -4.05
CA GLU A 85 3.15 -11.37 -3.40
C GLU A 85 4.17 -11.90 -4.42
N ARG A 86 3.73 -12.47 -5.54
CA ARG A 86 4.65 -12.96 -6.60
C ARG A 86 5.46 -11.83 -7.24
N ALA A 87 4.85 -10.68 -7.50
CA ALA A 87 5.53 -9.54 -8.10
C ALA A 87 6.61 -8.94 -7.19
N PHE A 88 6.39 -8.99 -5.86
CA PHE A 88 7.27 -8.37 -4.87
C PHE A 88 8.15 -9.34 -4.09
N ALA A 89 7.95 -10.66 -4.23
CA ALA A 89 8.74 -11.69 -3.55
C ALA A 89 10.23 -11.66 -3.91
N SER A 90 10.58 -11.23 -5.14
CA SER A 90 11.97 -11.15 -5.62
C SER A 90 12.75 -9.98 -5.01
N ALA A 91 12.07 -8.95 -4.48
CA ALA A 91 12.72 -7.82 -3.79
C ALA A 91 13.32 -8.22 -2.43
N ARG A 92 13.12 -9.47 -1.99
CA ARG A 92 13.53 -10.00 -0.68
C ARG A 92 15.01 -10.41 -0.58
N GLN A 93 15.81 -10.28 -1.64
CA GLN A 93 17.26 -10.51 -1.56
C GLN A 93 18.00 -9.22 -1.20
N ARG A 94 17.93 -8.81 0.08
CA ARG A 94 19.09 -8.14 0.69
C ARG A 94 19.61 -9.03 1.81
N VAL A 95 20.56 -9.85 1.38
CA VAL A 95 21.62 -10.50 2.17
C VAL A 95 21.99 -9.67 3.40
N PHE A 96 21.95 -10.33 4.56
CA PHE A 96 22.79 -10.00 5.71
C PHE A 96 24.08 -10.79 5.59
#